data_AF-W2HSM6-F1
#
_entry.id   AF-W2HSM6-F1
#
_cell.length_a   1.000
_cell.length_b   1.000
_cell.length_c   1.000
_cell.angle_alpha   90.00
_cell.angle_beta   90.00
_cell.angle_gamma   90.00
#
_symmetry.space_group_name_H-M   'P 1'
#
loop_
_entity.id
_entity.type
_entity.pdbx_description
1 polymer ?
#
loop_
_entity_poly.entity_id
_entity_poly.type
_entity_poly.pdbx_seq_one_letter_code
_entity_poly.pdbx_strand_id
1 'polypeptide(L)' 'MGPIRNCTDIRTMDADSVRPINLDDFKEALRGVRSSVAVKDLAFYKEWNEEFGSFAFENHDSS' A
#
# COMPACT_ATOMS: atom_id res chain seq x y z
N MET A 1 12.29 0.65 -7.91
CA MET A 1 12.66 -0.68 -7.35
C MET A 1 13.32 -0.45 -5.99
N GLY A 2 12.98 -1.23 -4.95
CA GLY A 2 13.43 -0.98 -3.56
C GLY A 2 14.92 -1.27 -3.27
N PRO A 3 15.42 -0.96 -2.05
CA PRO A 3 16.86 -0.92 -1.72
C PRO A 3 17.65 -2.19 -2.06
N ILE A 4 17.09 -3.36 -1.74
CA ILE A 4 17.73 -4.67 -1.97
C ILE A 4 17.88 -4.98 -3.47
N ARG A 5 17.02 -4.42 -4.31
CA ARG A 5 17.05 -4.68 -5.76
C ARG A 5 18.12 -3.84 -6.49
N ASN A 6 18.76 -2.91 -5.79
CA ASN A 6 19.87 -2.10 -6.30
C ASN A 6 21.24 -2.72 -6.00
N CYS A 7 21.28 -3.87 -5.35
CA CYS A 7 22.50 -4.54 -4.92
C CYS A 7 23.15 -5.29 -6.10
N THR A 8 24.47 -5.20 -6.20
CA THR A 8 25.23 -5.81 -7.31
C THR A 8 25.28 -7.34 -7.21
N ASP A 9 25.50 -7.89 -6.01
CA ASP A 9 25.38 -9.32 -5.72
C ASP A 9 24.69 -9.55 -4.37
N ILE A 10 23.48 -10.11 -4.42
CA ILE A 10 22.65 -10.36 -3.24
C ILE A 10 23.21 -11.46 -2.33
N ARG A 11 24.12 -12.33 -2.82
CA ARG A 11 24.63 -13.47 -2.04
C ARG A 11 25.79 -13.11 -1.12
N THR A 12 26.51 -12.05 -1.45
CA THR A 12 27.79 -11.69 -0.82
C THR A 12 27.78 -10.32 -0.16
N MET A 13 26.73 -9.52 -0.40
CA MET A 13 26.60 -8.19 0.18
C MET A 13 26.29 -8.24 1.67
N ASP A 14 26.95 -7.36 2.42
CA ASP A 14 26.68 -7.14 3.83
C ASP A 14 25.34 -6.42 4.06
N ALA A 15 24.62 -6.80 5.11
CA ALA A 15 23.30 -6.25 5.42
C ALA A 15 23.37 -4.76 5.78
N ASP A 16 24.46 -4.33 6.44
CA ASP A 16 24.67 -2.93 6.82
C ASP A 16 25.00 -2.03 5.63
N SER A 17 25.36 -2.62 4.48
CA SER A 17 25.59 -1.91 3.22
C SER A 17 24.29 -1.62 2.45
N VAL A 18 23.14 -2.12 2.91
CA VAL A 18 21.84 -1.84 2.31
C VAL A 18 21.43 -0.41 2.62
N ARG A 19 21.21 0.41 1.59
CA ARG A 19 20.73 1.79 1.80
C ARG A 19 19.36 1.81 2.52
N PRO A 20 19.09 2.82 3.35
CA PRO A 20 17.76 3.02 3.93
C PRO A 20 16.66 3.20 2.87
N ILE A 21 15.43 2.85 3.26
CA ILE A 21 14.21 3.12 2.48
C ILE A 21 13.94 4.62 2.46
N ASN A 22 13.59 5.16 1.29
CA ASN A 22 13.18 6.55 1.13
C ASN A 22 11.86 6.67 0.35
N LEU A 23 11.36 7.90 0.17
CA LEU A 23 10.08 8.15 -0.51
C LEU A 23 10.04 7.62 -1.96
N ASP A 24 11.16 7.68 -2.68
CA ASP A 24 11.19 7.28 -4.08
C ASP A 24 11.04 5.76 -4.25
N ASP A 25 11.42 4.97 -3.23
CA ASP A 25 11.12 3.53 -3.19
C ASP A 25 9.61 3.26 -3.24
N PHE A 26 8.83 4.06 -2.51
CA PHE A 26 7.37 3.94 -2.50
C PHE A 26 6.76 4.37 -3.82
N LYS A 27 7.21 5.50 -4.39
CA LYS A 27 6.73 5.96 -5.71
C LYS A 27 6.96 4.89 -6.78
N GLU A 28 8.13 4.28 -6.77
CA GLU A 28 8.47 3.20 -7.69
C GLU A 28 7.67 1.93 -7.41
N ALA A 29 7.46 1.54 -6.15
CA ALA A 29 6.66 0.37 -5.80
C ALA A 29 5.20 0.52 -6.24
N LEU A 30 4.62 1.71 -6.10
CA LEU A 30 3.23 2.02 -6.50
C LEU A 30 3.00 1.84 -8.00
N ARG A 31 4.04 1.88 -8.84
CA ARG A 31 3.92 1.58 -10.28
C ARG A 31 3.51 0.12 -10.52
N GLY A 32 3.95 -0.81 -9.67
CA GLY A 32 3.64 -2.25 -9.77
C GLY A 32 2.51 -2.73 -8.87
N VAL A 33 2.22 -2.03 -7.76
CA VAL A 33 1.14 -2.39 -6.84
C VAL A 33 -0.20 -1.83 -7.35
N ARG A 34 -1.29 -2.60 -7.16
CA ARG A 34 -2.66 -2.18 -7.46
C ARG A 34 -3.56 -2.48 -6.27
N SER A 35 -4.65 -1.74 -6.14
CA SER A 35 -5.70 -2.04 -5.17
C SER A 35 -6.20 -3.46 -5.39
N SER A 36 -6.20 -4.28 -4.33
CA SER A 36 -6.68 -5.66 -4.39
C SER A 36 -8.20 -5.77 -4.41
N VAL A 37 -8.89 -4.72 -3.98
CA VAL A 37 -10.36 -4.65 -3.91
C VAL A 37 -10.85 -3.64 -4.93
N ALA A 38 -11.89 -3.98 -5.67
CA ALA A 38 -12.49 -3.07 -6.63
C ALA A 38 -13.38 -2.04 -5.92
N VAL A 39 -13.50 -0.86 -6.52
CA VAL A 39 -14.36 0.21 -5.99
C VAL A 39 -15.83 -0.22 -5.89
N LYS A 40 -16.29 -1.08 -6.80
CA LYS A 40 -17.64 -1.65 -6.76
C LYS A 40 -17.88 -2.51 -5.51
N ASP A 41 -16.88 -3.26 -5.06
CA ASP A 41 -17.01 -4.14 -3.90
C ASP A 41 -17.06 -3.28 -2.63
N LEU A 42 -16.25 -2.21 -2.59
CA LEU A 42 -16.33 -1.18 -1.54
C LEU A 42 -17.72 -0.52 -1.47
N ALA A 43 -18.34 -0.19 -2.60
CA ALA A 43 -19.68 0.38 -2.63
C ALA A 43 -20.73 -0.59 -2.06
N PHE A 44 -20.65 -1.87 -2.44
CA PHE A 44 -21.52 -2.91 -1.89
C PHE A 44 -21.38 -3.05 -0.37
N TYR A 45 -20.15 -3.06 0.16
CA TYR A 45 -19.95 -3.13 1.60
C TYR A 45 -20.49 -1.91 2.35
N LYS A 46 -20.50 -0.73 1.72
CA LYS A 46 -21.11 0.47 2.30
C LYS A 46 -22.62 0.35 2.40
N GLU A 47 -23.28 -0.01 1.30
CA GLU A 47 -24.75 -0.21 1.26
C GLU A 47 -25.19 -1.27 2.28
N TRP A 48 -24.50 -2.41 2.32
CA TRP A 48 -24.81 -3.47 3.28
C TRP A 48 -24.67 -3.00 4.73
N ASN A 49 -23.63 -2.23 5.04
CA ASN A 49 -23.42 -1.71 6.39
C ASN A 49 -24.42 -0.59 6.74
N GLU A 50 -24.92 0.17 5.77
CA GLU A 50 -26.00 1.14 6.01
C GLU A 50 -27.31 0.43 6.38
N GLU A 51 -27.61 -0.71 5.77
CA GLU A 51 -28.87 -1.44 6.01
C GLU A 51 -28.81 -2.35 7.26
N PHE A 52 -27.66 -2.98 7.53
CA PHE A 52 -27.52 -4.03 8.55
C PHE A 52 -26.38 -3.81 9.55
N GLY A 53 -25.58 -2.76 9.38
CA GLY A 53 -24.37 -2.53 10.16
C GLY A 53 -24.64 -1.96 11.55
N SER A 54 -23.66 -2.15 12.42
CA SER A 54 -23.70 -1.64 13.80
C SER A 54 -22.97 -0.30 13.98
N PHE A 55 -22.21 0.14 12.97
CA PHE A 55 -21.38 1.34 13.03
C PHE A 55 -21.59 2.19 11.78
N ALA A 56 -21.77 3.50 11.97
CA ALA A 56 -21.82 4.43 10.85
C ALA A 56 -20.41 4.66 10.28
N PHE A 57 -20.29 4.82 8.96
CA PHE A 57 -19.08 5.36 8.35
C PHE A 57 -19.03 6.85 8.61
N GLU A 58 -18.17 7.31 9.52
CA GLU A 58 -17.88 8.73 9.67
C GLU A 58 -17.07 9.21 8.46
N ASN A 59 -17.63 10.13 7.68
CA ASN A 59 -16.87 10.85 6.67
C ASN A 59 -15.95 11.83 7.41
N HIS A 60 -14.69 11.44 7.60
CA HIS A 60 -13.65 12.37 8.02
C HIS A 60 -13.24 13.20 6.80
N ASP A 61 -14.11 14.11 6.35
CA ASP A 61 -13.75 15.18 5.42
C ASP A 61 -12.80 16.13 6.17
N SER A 62 -11.51 15.79 6.15
CA SER A 62 -10.46 16.70 6.57
C SER A 62 -10.15 17.63 5.40
N SER A 63 -10.36 18.92 5.66
CA SER A 63 -10.09 20.06 4.75
C SER A 63 -8.68 20.06 4.15
#